data_AF-A0A914XUF0-F1
#
_entry.id   AF-A0A914XUF0-F1
#
_cell.length_a   1.000
_cell.length_b   1.000
_cell.length_c   1.000
_cell.angle_alpha   90.00
_cell.angle_beta   90.00
_cell.angle_gamma   90.00
#
_symmetry.space_group_name_H-M   'P 1'
#
loop_
_entity.id
_entity.type
_entity.pdbx_description
1 polymer ?
#
loop_
_entity_poly.entity_id
_entity_poly.type
_entity_poly.pdbx_seq_one_letter_code
_entity_poly.pdbx_strand_id
1 'polypeptide(L)'
;MNWSGSSIPDDMKDRRVEITGPTDRKMVINALNSGAKVFMADFEDSNSPTWRNQLEGQINLYDAVRGNISYIHPTTKKEYTVKENSAVLNVRPRGWHLPEKHVHINGEPMSGSLFDFGLYAFHNSRALLDKGSGAYFYLPKLQNAEEAKLWADVIKFTEQKLEIPKGSIKCTVLIEHLLAAFEMDEIVYALKDNIIGLNCGRWDYIFSYIKTFREHRKFLLPDRFQYAINEIFLPWVEWLHKFLLNMMNVPMSMP
;
A
#
# COMPACT_ATOMS: atom_id res chain seq x y z
N MET A 1 -18.83 4.66 19.63
CA MET A 1 -17.40 4.94 19.83
C MET A 1 -17.12 6.34 19.34
N ASN A 2 -16.44 7.20 20.12
CA ASN A 2 -16.22 8.62 19.79
C ASN A 2 -14.77 8.87 19.31
N TRP A 3 -14.37 8.23 18.22
CA TRP A 3 -13.11 8.55 17.55
C TRP A 3 -13.32 8.51 16.04
N SER A 4 -12.56 9.30 15.30
CA SER A 4 -12.56 9.33 13.83
C SER A 4 -11.15 9.08 13.32
N GLY A 5 -11.05 8.49 12.13
CA GLY A 5 -9.77 8.34 11.43
C GLY A 5 -9.16 9.68 11.00
N SER A 6 -7.98 9.58 10.38
CA SER A 6 -7.22 10.73 9.91
C SER A 6 -7.95 11.51 8.81
N SER A 7 -7.69 12.81 8.70
CA SER A 7 -8.19 13.59 7.57
C SER A 7 -7.60 13.05 6.26
N ILE A 8 -8.47 12.79 5.28
CA ILE A 8 -8.06 12.33 3.95
C ILE A 8 -7.53 13.54 3.15
N PRO A 9 -6.27 13.52 2.66
CA PRO A 9 -5.72 14.58 1.81
C PRO A 9 -6.55 14.77 0.53
N ASP A 10 -6.56 15.99 -0.01
CA ASP A 10 -7.41 16.35 -1.16
C ASP A 10 -7.17 15.47 -2.40
N ASP A 11 -5.90 15.17 -2.70
CA ASP A 11 -5.51 14.31 -3.82
C ASP A 11 -5.84 12.82 -3.60
N MET A 12 -6.23 12.43 -2.39
CA MET A 12 -6.65 11.08 -2.02
C MET A 12 -8.16 10.95 -1.73
N LYS A 13 -8.96 12.00 -1.98
CA LYS A 13 -10.43 11.93 -1.83
C LYS A 13 -11.11 11.17 -2.98
N ASP A 14 -10.60 11.31 -4.20
CA ASP A 14 -11.10 10.59 -5.38
C ASP A 14 -10.15 9.44 -5.75
N ARG A 15 -10.48 8.23 -5.30
CA ARG A 15 -9.71 6.99 -5.52
C ARG A 15 -10.49 5.95 -6.32
N ARG A 16 -11.40 6.41 -7.20
CA ARG A 16 -12.36 5.53 -7.90
C ARG A 16 -11.72 4.39 -8.70
N VAL A 17 -10.51 4.61 -9.22
CA VAL A 17 -9.72 3.62 -9.94
C VAL A 17 -8.27 3.80 -9.53
N GLU A 18 -7.65 2.70 -9.08
CA GLU A 18 -6.23 2.63 -8.77
C GLU A 18 -5.59 1.57 -9.66
N ILE A 19 -4.42 1.88 -10.22
CA ILE A 19 -3.61 0.92 -10.97
C ILE A 19 -2.45 0.44 -10.10
N THR A 20 -2.09 -0.83 -10.20
CA THR A 20 -0.99 -1.44 -9.44
C THR A 20 0.08 -1.92 -10.41
N GLY A 21 1.35 -1.80 -10.03
CA GLY A 21 2.44 -2.32 -10.88
C GLY A 21 3.82 -2.20 -10.25
N PRO A 22 4.81 -2.90 -10.83
CA PRO A 22 6.16 -2.92 -10.29
C PRO A 22 6.85 -1.56 -10.42
N THR A 23 7.98 -1.41 -9.74
CA THR A 23 8.80 -0.19 -9.75
C THR A 23 9.77 -0.10 -10.92
N ASP A 24 9.57 -0.87 -12.00
CA ASP A 24 10.33 -0.73 -13.24
C ASP A 24 10.09 0.65 -13.87
N ARG A 25 11.14 1.26 -14.42
CA ARG A 25 11.14 2.66 -14.85
C ARG A 25 10.07 2.95 -15.92
N LYS A 26 9.94 2.08 -16.92
CA LYS A 26 8.95 2.25 -17.99
C LYS A 26 7.54 1.99 -17.45
N MET A 27 7.38 1.00 -16.57
CA MET A 27 6.09 0.68 -15.96
C MET A 27 5.58 1.80 -15.05
N VAL A 28 6.45 2.42 -14.25
CA VAL A 28 6.12 3.60 -13.43
C VAL A 28 5.56 4.72 -14.31
N ILE A 29 6.23 5.06 -15.42
CA ILE A 29 5.76 6.12 -16.33
C ILE A 29 4.39 5.76 -16.94
N ASN A 30 4.22 4.50 -17.39
CA ASN A 30 2.96 4.07 -17.99
C ASN A 30 1.81 4.07 -16.98
N ALA A 31 2.05 3.62 -15.76
CA ALA A 31 1.05 3.56 -14.71
C ALA A 31 0.61 4.95 -14.26
N LEU A 32 1.56 5.88 -14.07
CA LEU A 32 1.29 7.29 -13.80
C LEU A 32 0.45 7.94 -14.93
N ASN A 33 0.67 7.54 -16.19
CA ASN A 33 -0.03 8.06 -17.36
C ASN A 33 -1.32 7.29 -17.73
N SER A 34 -1.75 6.31 -16.92
CA SER A 34 -2.83 5.39 -17.25
C SER A 34 -4.24 6.02 -17.25
N GLY A 35 -4.40 7.16 -16.58
CA GLY A 35 -5.71 7.77 -16.30
C GLY A 35 -6.37 7.28 -15.00
N ALA A 36 -5.75 6.34 -14.28
CA ALA A 36 -6.12 6.03 -12.91
C ALA A 36 -5.91 7.24 -11.99
N LYS A 37 -6.63 7.27 -10.86
CA LYS A 37 -6.46 8.33 -9.85
C LYS A 37 -5.23 8.11 -8.99
N VAL A 38 -4.94 6.85 -8.68
CA VAL A 38 -3.78 6.45 -7.87
C VAL A 38 -3.01 5.37 -8.61
N PHE A 39 -1.69 5.42 -8.52
CA PHE A 39 -0.78 4.35 -8.89
C PHE A 39 -0.11 3.80 -7.63
N MET A 40 -0.38 2.53 -7.32
CA MET A 40 0.35 1.78 -6.30
C MET A 40 1.61 1.17 -6.91
N ALA A 41 2.74 1.84 -6.68
CA ALA A 41 4.07 1.35 -7.02
C ALA A 41 4.50 0.28 -6.03
N ASP A 42 4.81 -0.90 -6.55
CA ASP A 42 4.85 -2.12 -5.76
C ASP A 42 6.27 -2.68 -5.62
N PHE A 43 6.76 -2.75 -4.38
CA PHE A 43 7.99 -3.46 -4.01
C PHE A 43 7.71 -4.89 -3.53
N GLU A 44 6.45 -5.31 -3.50
CA GLU A 44 5.96 -6.55 -2.93
C GLU A 44 5.56 -7.57 -4.02
N ASP A 45 4.35 -8.11 -4.05
CA ASP A 45 4.01 -9.31 -4.82
C ASP A 45 4.21 -9.23 -6.34
N SER A 46 4.12 -8.04 -6.95
CA SER A 46 4.37 -7.89 -8.40
C SER A 46 5.83 -7.62 -8.74
N ASN A 47 6.71 -7.53 -7.74
CA ASN A 47 8.12 -7.20 -7.90
C ASN A 47 9.03 -8.25 -7.28
N SER A 48 9.85 -8.90 -8.10
CA SER A 48 10.90 -9.79 -7.58
C SER A 48 11.91 -8.97 -6.76
N PRO A 49 12.11 -9.27 -5.46
CA PRO A 49 12.89 -8.42 -4.56
C PRO A 49 14.40 -8.68 -4.69
N THR A 50 14.92 -8.58 -5.91
CA THR A 50 16.36 -8.52 -6.12
C THR A 50 16.91 -7.19 -5.60
N TRP A 51 18.17 -7.17 -5.17
CA TRP A 51 18.83 -5.93 -4.73
C TRP A 51 18.71 -4.82 -5.77
N ARG A 52 18.92 -5.17 -7.04
CA ARG A 52 18.80 -4.26 -8.17
C ARG A 52 17.39 -3.68 -8.27
N ASN A 53 16.35 -4.51 -8.26
CA ASN A 53 14.97 -4.04 -8.41
C ASN A 53 14.55 -3.13 -7.25
N GLN A 54 14.98 -3.45 -6.02
CA GLN A 54 14.68 -2.63 -4.85
C GLN A 54 15.36 -1.26 -4.94
N LEU A 55 16.67 -1.21 -5.24
CA LEU A 55 17.38 0.07 -5.39
C LEU A 55 16.93 0.87 -6.61
N GLU A 56 16.85 0.26 -7.78
CA GLU A 56 16.42 0.94 -9.01
C GLU A 56 14.97 1.42 -8.88
N GLY A 57 14.12 0.66 -8.20
CA GLY A 57 12.77 1.09 -7.88
C GLY A 57 12.76 2.37 -7.05
N GLN A 58 13.56 2.45 -5.99
CA GLN A 58 13.67 3.68 -5.19
C GLN A 58 14.17 4.87 -6.02
N ILE A 59 15.14 4.66 -6.91
CA ILE A 59 15.64 5.69 -7.85
C ILE A 59 14.53 6.13 -8.82
N ASN A 60 13.75 5.19 -9.36
CA ASN A 60 12.67 5.50 -10.28
C ASN A 60 11.58 6.34 -9.58
N LEU A 61 11.21 5.98 -8.35
CA LEU A 61 10.22 6.75 -7.59
C LEU A 61 10.76 8.12 -7.15
N TYR A 62 12.05 8.21 -6.80
CA TYR A 62 12.74 9.48 -6.54
C TYR A 62 12.61 10.44 -7.72
N ASP A 63 12.91 9.96 -8.93
CA ASP A 63 12.82 10.75 -10.15
C ASP A 63 11.37 11.10 -10.49
N ALA A 64 10.43 10.17 -10.29
CA ALA A 64 9.02 10.40 -10.57
C ALA A 64 8.44 11.49 -9.68
N VAL A 65 8.76 11.50 -8.38
CA VAL A 65 8.32 12.53 -7.43
C VAL A 65 8.79 13.92 -7.85
N ARG A 66 9.98 14.02 -8.47
CA ARG A 66 10.60 15.27 -8.93
C ARG A 66 10.25 15.65 -10.36
N GLY A 67 9.42 14.86 -11.06
CA GLY A 67 9.07 15.09 -12.46
C GLY A 67 10.22 14.83 -13.45
N ASN A 68 11.29 14.16 -13.01
CA ASN A 68 12.51 13.93 -13.80
C ASN A 68 12.58 12.52 -14.42
N ILE A 69 11.58 11.67 -14.15
CA ILE A 69 11.58 10.31 -14.69
C ILE A 69 11.30 10.32 -16.19
N SER A 70 12.19 9.67 -16.93
CA SER A 70 12.07 9.46 -18.37
C SER A 70 12.66 8.11 -18.78
N TYR A 71 12.22 7.58 -19.91
CA TYR A 71 12.71 6.32 -20.45
C TYR A 71 12.75 6.37 -21.98
N ILE A 72 13.87 5.94 -22.57
CA ILE A 72 14.01 5.77 -24.02
C ILE A 72 14.08 4.29 -24.32
N HIS A 73 13.16 3.81 -25.15
CA HIS A 73 13.15 2.40 -25.52
C HIS A 73 14.41 2.05 -26.32
N PRO A 74 15.19 1.02 -25.93
CA PRO A 74 16.48 0.74 -26.53
C PRO A 74 16.37 0.44 -28.03
N THR A 75 15.33 -0.29 -28.44
CA THR A 75 15.07 -0.65 -29.84
C THR A 75 14.29 0.40 -30.62
N THR A 76 13.07 0.76 -30.18
CA THR A 76 12.18 1.65 -30.96
C THR A 76 12.56 3.12 -30.86
N LYS A 77 13.49 3.48 -29.96
CA LYS A 77 13.88 4.86 -29.63
C LYS A 77 12.73 5.75 -29.16
N LYS A 78 11.55 5.17 -28.89
CA LYS A 78 10.41 5.89 -28.36
C LYS A 78 10.73 6.39 -26.96
N GLU A 79 10.51 7.68 -26.74
CA GLU A 79 10.66 8.34 -25.46
C GLU A 79 9.36 8.29 -24.66
N TYR A 80 9.49 8.19 -23.36
CA TYR A 80 8.40 8.12 -22.39
C TYR A 80 8.72 9.09 -21.26
N THR A 81 7.76 9.97 -20.94
CA THR A 81 7.79 10.92 -19.83
C THR A 81 6.44 10.96 -19.14
N VAL A 82 6.38 11.50 -17.93
CA VAL A 82 5.12 11.64 -17.17
C VAL A 82 4.39 12.91 -17.62
N LYS A 83 3.06 12.81 -17.78
CA LYS A 83 2.17 13.93 -18.14
C LYS A 83 1.82 14.76 -16.90
N GLU A 84 1.44 16.02 -17.08
CA GLU A 84 1.12 16.96 -15.98
C GLU A 84 -0.01 16.46 -15.05
N ASN A 85 -1.03 15.79 -15.59
CA ASN A 85 -2.16 15.24 -14.83
C ASN A 85 -2.00 13.73 -14.60
N SER A 86 -0.90 13.31 -13.97
CA SER A 86 -0.63 11.91 -13.65
C SER A 86 -1.39 11.42 -12.42
N ALA A 87 -1.52 10.11 -12.28
CA ALA A 87 -2.03 9.48 -11.06
C ALA A 87 -1.19 9.88 -9.83
N VAL A 88 -1.83 9.94 -8.65
CA VAL A 88 -1.16 10.11 -7.37
C VAL A 88 -0.33 8.87 -7.06
N LEU A 89 0.92 9.06 -6.62
CA LEU A 89 1.82 7.96 -6.30
C LEU A 89 1.57 7.44 -4.87
N ASN A 90 1.42 6.13 -4.75
CA ASN A 90 1.32 5.42 -3.47
C ASN A 90 2.27 4.21 -3.52
N VAL A 91 2.92 3.84 -2.41
CA VAL A 91 3.95 2.80 -2.38
C VAL A 91 3.52 1.63 -1.52
N ARG A 92 3.65 0.41 -2.06
CA ARG A 92 3.48 -0.83 -1.29
C ARG A 92 4.85 -1.42 -0.95
N PRO A 93 5.35 -1.28 0.29
CA PRO A 93 6.56 -1.95 0.73
C PRO A 93 6.31 -3.46 0.90
N ARG A 94 7.39 -4.24 0.99
CA ARG A 94 7.32 -5.66 1.39
C ARG A 94 6.62 -5.84 2.74
N GLY A 95 5.90 -6.94 2.92
CA GLY A 95 5.27 -7.31 4.21
C GLY A 95 6.29 -7.75 5.28
N TRP A 96 5.85 -7.75 6.55
CA TRP A 96 6.74 -7.92 7.72
C TRP A 96 7.61 -9.18 7.73
N HIS A 97 7.18 -10.23 7.03
CA HIS A 97 7.86 -11.52 6.97
C HIS A 97 9.06 -11.56 6.02
N LEU A 98 9.28 -10.52 5.19
CA LEU A 98 10.34 -10.50 4.19
C LEU A 98 11.59 -9.75 4.68
N PRO A 99 12.79 -10.37 4.63
CA PRO A 99 14.04 -9.69 4.94
C PRO A 99 14.61 -8.93 3.73
N GLU A 100 15.43 -7.92 4.00
CA GLU A 100 16.40 -7.34 3.09
C GLU A 100 17.79 -7.88 3.41
N LYS A 101 18.12 -9.02 2.80
CA LYS A 101 19.34 -9.77 3.10
C LYS A 101 20.65 -9.08 2.69
N HIS A 102 20.61 -7.97 1.96
CA HIS A 102 21.83 -7.26 1.56
C HIS A 102 22.26 -6.19 2.59
N VAL A 103 21.39 -5.84 3.53
CA VAL A 103 21.67 -4.87 4.60
C VAL A 103 21.57 -5.58 5.95
N HIS A 104 22.62 -5.46 6.76
CA HIS A 104 22.69 -6.11 8.07
C HIS A 104 22.81 -5.06 9.18
N ILE A 105 22.06 -5.25 10.26
CA ILE A 105 22.16 -4.48 11.50
C ILE A 105 22.53 -5.46 12.61
N ASN A 106 23.68 -5.26 13.25
CA ASN A 106 24.22 -6.17 14.27
C ASN A 106 24.35 -7.64 13.78
N GLY A 107 24.66 -7.83 12.49
CA GLY A 107 24.83 -9.16 11.89
C GLY A 107 23.54 -9.81 11.39
N GLU A 108 22.37 -9.23 11.64
CA GLU A 108 21.07 -9.76 11.20
C GLU A 108 20.53 -9.01 9.97
N PRO A 109 19.92 -9.70 8.98
CA PRO A 109 19.22 -9.05 7.88
C PRO A 109 18.19 -8.03 8.35
N MET A 110 18.17 -6.86 7.70
CA MET A 110 17.16 -5.84 7.96
C MET A 110 15.77 -6.30 7.52
N SER A 111 14.71 -5.73 8.10
CA SER A 111 13.35 -5.89 7.57
C SER A 111 13.22 -5.26 6.18
N GLY A 112 12.68 -6.00 5.21
CA GLY A 112 12.36 -5.48 3.88
C GLY A 112 11.32 -4.37 3.94
N SER A 113 10.32 -4.50 4.83
CA SER A 113 9.30 -3.47 5.08
C SER A 113 9.93 -2.13 5.47
N LEU A 114 10.85 -2.16 6.44
CA LEU A 114 11.51 -0.94 6.92
C LEU A 114 12.49 -0.36 5.90
N PHE A 115 13.14 -1.23 5.11
CA PHE A 115 14.02 -0.78 4.02
C PHE A 115 13.23 -0.03 2.94
N ASP A 116 12.15 -0.62 2.45
CA ASP A 116 11.34 -0.05 1.35
C ASP A 116 10.63 1.23 1.79
N PHE A 117 9.96 1.19 2.95
CA PHE A 117 9.28 2.33 3.54
C PHE A 117 10.28 3.45 3.87
N GLY A 118 11.38 3.09 4.55
CA GLY A 118 12.36 4.05 5.06
C GLY A 118 13.02 4.85 3.95
N LEU A 119 13.49 4.18 2.89
CA LEU A 119 14.10 4.87 1.75
C LEU A 119 13.11 5.78 1.04
N TYR A 120 11.90 5.30 0.75
CA TYR A 120 10.91 6.13 0.06
C TYR A 120 10.49 7.34 0.91
N ALA A 121 10.19 7.13 2.20
CA ALA A 121 9.81 8.20 3.11
C ALA A 121 10.94 9.23 3.27
N PHE A 122 12.17 8.78 3.51
CA PHE A 122 13.32 9.65 3.70
C PHE A 122 13.57 10.55 2.49
N HIS A 123 13.53 9.97 1.29
CA HIS A 123 13.85 10.71 0.08
C HIS A 123 12.72 11.58 -0.46
N ASN A 124 11.45 11.25 -0.17
CA ASN A 124 10.33 11.85 -0.90
C ASN A 124 9.31 12.60 -0.04
N SER A 125 9.24 12.36 1.28
CA SER A 125 8.15 12.94 2.10
C SER A 125 8.11 14.47 2.03
N ARG A 126 9.26 15.14 2.18
CA ARG A 126 9.32 16.61 2.09
C ARG A 126 8.94 17.11 0.69
N ALA A 127 9.54 16.54 -0.35
CA ALA A 127 9.27 16.93 -1.73
C ALA A 127 7.80 16.71 -2.14
N LEU A 128 7.14 15.69 -1.59
CA LEU A 128 5.71 15.43 -1.79
C LEU A 128 4.85 16.48 -1.08
N LEU A 129 5.17 16.82 0.17
CA LEU A 129 4.47 17.84 0.94
C LEU A 129 4.60 19.23 0.31
N ASP A 130 5.79 19.60 -0.16
CA ASP A 130 6.07 20.92 -0.75
C ASP A 130 5.23 21.18 -2.01
N LYS A 131 4.74 20.12 -2.69
CA LYS A 131 3.85 20.21 -3.85
C LYS A 131 2.38 19.89 -3.55
N GLY A 132 1.99 19.84 -2.27
CA GLY A 132 0.60 19.64 -1.84
C GLY A 132 0.10 18.19 -1.90
N SER A 133 1.01 17.21 -1.97
CA SER A 133 0.71 15.77 -1.86
C SER A 133 1.29 15.22 -0.55
N GLY A 134 1.50 13.90 -0.46
CA GLY A 134 2.08 13.27 0.73
C GLY A 134 2.72 11.92 0.45
N ALA A 135 3.49 11.43 1.41
CA ALA A 135 4.03 10.06 1.36
C ALA A 135 2.92 9.08 1.73
N TYR A 136 2.39 8.39 0.72
CA TYR A 136 1.27 7.47 0.86
C TYR A 136 1.72 6.02 0.71
N PHE A 137 1.21 5.16 1.57
CA PHE A 137 1.59 3.75 1.63
C PHE A 137 0.40 2.81 1.59
N TYR A 138 0.63 1.64 1.00
CA TYR A 138 -0.25 0.48 1.09
C TYR A 138 0.41 -0.57 1.97
N LEU A 139 -0.19 -0.93 3.11
CA LEU A 139 0.40 -1.85 4.07
C LEU A 139 -0.14 -3.27 3.84
N PRO A 140 0.69 -4.22 3.37
CA PRO A 140 0.21 -5.54 2.98
C PRO A 140 0.22 -6.54 4.13
N LYS A 141 -0.63 -7.57 3.99
CA LYS A 141 -0.54 -8.85 4.73
C LYS A 141 -0.47 -8.74 6.27
N LEU A 142 -1.02 -7.68 6.86
CA LEU A 142 -1.14 -7.58 8.31
C LEU A 142 -2.07 -8.67 8.83
N GLN A 143 -1.77 -9.23 9.99
CA GLN A 143 -2.60 -10.29 10.59
C GLN A 143 -3.42 -9.82 11.79
N ASN A 144 -3.01 -8.75 12.46
CA ASN A 144 -3.62 -8.26 13.70
C ASN A 144 -3.33 -6.76 13.93
N ALA A 145 -3.94 -6.19 14.95
CA ALA A 145 -3.81 -4.79 15.32
C ALA A 145 -2.46 -4.44 15.95
N GLU A 146 -1.72 -5.41 16.52
CA GLU A 146 -0.37 -5.17 17.04
C GLU A 146 0.63 -4.89 15.91
N GLU A 147 0.51 -5.57 14.77
CA GLU A 147 1.29 -5.28 13.57
C GLU A 147 0.93 -3.90 12.97
N ALA A 148 -0.33 -3.48 13.07
CA ALA A 148 -0.76 -2.13 12.71
C ALA A 148 -0.19 -1.08 13.70
N LYS A 149 -0.14 -1.41 15.00
CA LYS A 149 0.47 -0.57 16.03
C LYS A 149 1.97 -0.39 15.80
N LEU A 150 2.67 -1.45 15.36
CA LEU A 150 4.07 -1.37 14.96
C LEU A 150 4.28 -0.38 13.81
N TRP A 151 3.42 -0.43 12.77
CA TRP A 151 3.45 0.57 11.71
C TRP A 151 3.18 1.98 12.23
N ALA A 152 2.23 2.16 13.15
CA ALA A 152 1.96 3.47 13.76
C ALA A 152 3.20 4.04 14.48
N ASP A 153 3.97 3.19 15.19
CA ASP A 153 5.22 3.62 15.84
C ASP A 153 6.32 3.95 14.84
N VAL A 154 6.46 3.16 13.77
CA VAL A 154 7.42 3.43 12.68
C VAL A 154 7.10 4.75 11.98
N ILE A 155 5.83 4.99 11.65
CA ILE A 155 5.38 6.23 11.01
C ILE A 155 5.62 7.42 11.93
N LYS A 156 5.19 7.33 13.19
CA LYS A 156 5.40 8.39 14.19
C LYS A 156 6.90 8.72 14.34
N PHE A 157 7.75 7.71 14.46
CA PHE A 157 9.20 7.90 14.53
C PHE A 157 9.73 8.61 13.29
N THR A 158 9.27 8.20 12.11
CA THR A 158 9.71 8.76 10.83
C THR A 158 9.28 10.21 10.67
N GLU A 159 8.03 10.55 11.01
CA GLU A 159 7.54 11.93 10.97
C GLU A 159 8.36 12.84 11.89
N GLN A 160 8.64 12.38 13.11
CA GLN A 160 9.50 13.09 14.05
C GLN A 160 10.92 13.24 13.52
N LYS A 161 11.49 12.17 12.96
CA LYS A 161 12.88 12.15 12.48
C LYS A 161 13.10 13.04 11.24
N LEU A 162 12.09 13.15 10.38
CA LEU A 162 12.10 14.01 9.19
C LEU A 162 11.60 15.43 9.45
N GLU A 163 11.19 15.72 10.69
CA GLU A 163 10.64 17.00 11.12
C GLU A 163 9.45 17.44 10.25
N ILE A 164 8.62 16.49 9.83
CA ILE A 164 7.36 16.74 9.12
C ILE A 164 6.18 16.71 10.11
N PRO A 165 5.08 17.42 9.83
CA PRO A 165 3.92 17.43 10.73
C PRO A 165 3.39 16.02 11.02
N LYS A 166 2.92 15.79 12.25
CA LYS A 166 2.24 14.54 12.62
C LYS A 166 1.06 14.26 11.68
N GLY A 167 0.93 13.03 11.21
CA GLY A 167 -0.14 12.62 10.31
C GLY A 167 0.10 13.03 8.85
N SER A 168 1.33 13.42 8.48
CA SER A 168 1.71 13.73 7.10
C SER A 168 1.83 12.47 6.23
N ILE A 169 2.33 11.39 6.82
CA ILE A 169 2.38 10.09 6.14
C ILE A 169 0.99 9.47 6.22
N LYS A 170 0.44 8.99 5.10
CA LYS A 170 -0.86 8.30 5.10
C LYS A 170 -0.73 6.84 4.69
N CYS A 171 -1.62 6.00 5.18
CA CYS A 171 -1.65 4.59 4.80
C CYS A 171 -3.04 4.07 4.45
N THR A 172 -3.09 3.12 3.52
CA THR A 172 -4.24 2.24 3.28
C THR A 172 -3.81 0.82 3.64
N VAL A 173 -4.60 0.08 4.41
CA VAL A 173 -4.25 -1.29 4.80
C VAL A 173 -4.96 -2.28 3.91
N LEU A 174 -4.24 -3.27 3.37
CA LEU A 174 -4.86 -4.40 2.69
C LEU A 174 -5.35 -5.39 3.74
N ILE A 175 -6.66 -5.53 3.90
CA ILE A 175 -7.25 -6.62 4.67
C ILE A 175 -7.27 -7.84 3.77
N GLU A 176 -6.13 -8.52 3.71
CA GLU A 176 -5.92 -9.68 2.86
C GLU A 176 -5.40 -10.89 3.65
N HIS A 177 -5.52 -10.82 4.98
CA HIS A 177 -5.34 -11.94 5.88
C HIS A 177 -6.65 -12.22 6.62
N LEU A 178 -6.99 -13.49 6.79
CA LEU A 178 -8.23 -13.91 7.46
C LEU A 178 -8.33 -13.33 8.88
N LEU A 179 -7.25 -13.38 9.67
CA LEU A 179 -7.26 -12.87 11.04
C LEU A 179 -7.47 -11.35 11.12
N ALA A 180 -6.89 -10.58 10.18
CA ALA A 180 -7.08 -9.13 10.14
C ALA A 180 -8.53 -8.74 9.89
N ALA A 181 -9.33 -9.60 9.25
CA ALA A 181 -10.76 -9.35 9.09
C ALA A 181 -11.54 -9.34 10.41
N PHE A 182 -11.01 -9.94 11.47
CA PHE A 182 -11.63 -9.92 12.81
C PHE A 182 -11.14 -8.76 13.68
N GLU A 183 -10.10 -8.03 13.25
CA GLU A 183 -9.48 -6.94 14.00
C GLU A 183 -9.46 -5.61 13.20
N MET A 184 -10.41 -5.43 12.28
CA MET A 184 -10.40 -4.26 11.40
C MET A 184 -10.58 -2.95 12.17
N ASP A 185 -11.42 -2.92 13.21
CA ASP A 185 -11.63 -1.72 14.03
C ASP A 185 -10.38 -1.38 14.84
N GLU A 186 -9.74 -2.39 15.41
CA GLU A 186 -8.50 -2.28 16.17
C GLU A 186 -7.33 -1.85 15.28
N ILE A 187 -7.23 -2.37 14.05
CA ILE A 187 -6.25 -1.94 13.04
C ILE A 187 -6.44 -0.46 12.69
N VAL A 188 -7.67 -0.04 12.41
CA VAL A 188 -7.94 1.38 12.07
C VAL A 188 -7.68 2.26 13.29
N TYR A 189 -8.03 1.80 14.50
CA TYR A 189 -7.76 2.53 15.74
C TYR A 189 -6.25 2.69 15.99
N ALA A 190 -5.47 1.62 15.81
CA ALA A 190 -4.02 1.63 15.97
C ALA A 190 -3.35 2.63 15.02
N LEU A 191 -3.87 2.77 13.80
CA LEU A 191 -3.37 3.67 12.77
C LEU A 191 -4.17 4.96 12.62
N LYS A 192 -5.03 5.33 13.58
CA LYS A 192 -6.01 6.42 13.44
C LYS A 192 -5.45 7.78 13.00
N ASP A 193 -4.18 8.05 13.32
CA ASP A 193 -3.51 9.30 12.95
C ASP A 193 -3.10 9.35 11.46
N ASN A 194 -2.97 8.19 10.79
CA ASN A 194 -2.37 8.07 9.45
C ASN A 194 -3.26 7.29 8.46
N ILE A 195 -4.17 6.45 8.91
CA ILE A 195 -4.99 5.61 8.03
C ILE A 195 -6.06 6.42 7.28
N ILE A 196 -6.19 6.13 5.99
CA ILE A 196 -7.15 6.77 5.07
C ILE A 196 -7.99 5.76 4.27
N GLY A 197 -7.92 4.48 4.62
CA GLY A 197 -8.77 3.45 4.02
C GLY A 197 -8.30 2.02 4.29
N LEU A 198 -9.16 1.08 3.93
CA LEU A 198 -8.89 -0.36 3.87
C LEU A 198 -9.13 -0.85 2.43
N ASN A 199 -8.46 -1.94 2.04
CA ASN A 199 -8.60 -2.56 0.72
C ASN A 199 -8.83 -4.07 0.84
N CYS A 200 -9.61 -4.64 -0.08
CA CYS A 200 -9.87 -6.08 -0.17
C CYS A 200 -8.95 -6.76 -1.19
N GLY A 201 -8.09 -7.67 -0.73
CA GLY A 201 -7.34 -8.58 -1.60
C GLY A 201 -8.05 -9.92 -1.75
N ARG A 202 -8.28 -10.39 -2.99
CA ARG A 202 -8.94 -11.70 -3.21
C ARG A 202 -8.01 -12.88 -2.97
N TRP A 203 -6.89 -12.93 -3.69
CA TRP A 203 -6.05 -14.13 -3.71
C TRP A 203 -5.28 -14.35 -2.42
N ASP A 204 -4.73 -13.28 -1.84
CA ASP A 204 -4.06 -13.36 -0.54
C ASP A 204 -5.02 -13.73 0.59
N TYR A 205 -6.26 -13.23 0.56
CA TYR A 205 -7.25 -13.60 1.56
C TYR A 205 -7.62 -15.09 1.49
N ILE A 206 -7.89 -15.61 0.28
CA ILE A 206 -8.15 -17.04 0.07
C ILE A 206 -6.92 -17.87 0.50
N PHE A 207 -5.72 -17.44 0.14
CA PHE A 207 -4.48 -18.09 0.57
C PHE A 207 -4.35 -18.11 2.09
N SER A 208 -4.59 -16.99 2.76
CA SER A 208 -4.57 -16.89 4.22
C SER A 208 -5.63 -17.79 4.86
N TYR A 209 -6.83 -17.86 4.30
CA TYR A 209 -7.88 -18.76 4.76
C TYR A 209 -7.42 -20.22 4.75
N ILE A 210 -6.88 -20.69 3.62
CA ILE A 210 -6.34 -22.04 3.49
C ILE A 210 -5.20 -22.26 4.50
N LYS A 211 -4.26 -21.31 4.61
CA LYS A 211 -3.09 -21.40 5.51
C LYS A 211 -3.51 -21.50 6.98
N THR A 212 -4.54 -20.74 7.37
CA THR A 212 -5.08 -20.68 8.74
C THR A 212 -5.80 -21.98 9.08
N PHE A 213 -6.61 -22.51 8.16
CA PHE A 213 -7.41 -23.71 8.38
C PHE A 213 -6.81 -25.00 7.82
N ARG A 214 -5.50 -25.02 7.48
CA ARG A 214 -4.86 -26.14 6.75
C ARG A 214 -5.02 -27.51 7.40
N GLU A 215 -5.14 -27.57 8.73
CA GLU A 215 -5.32 -28.82 9.49
C GLU A 215 -6.78 -29.25 9.64
N HIS A 216 -7.73 -28.49 9.10
CA HIS A 216 -9.15 -28.67 9.31
C HIS A 216 -9.88 -29.05 8.01
N ARG A 217 -10.10 -30.35 7.79
CA ARG A 217 -10.76 -30.87 6.56
C ARG A 217 -12.13 -30.27 6.25
N LYS A 218 -12.83 -29.70 7.24
CA LYS A 218 -14.13 -29.04 7.05
C LYS A 218 -14.05 -27.73 6.24
N PHE A 219 -12.87 -27.12 6.16
CA PHE A 219 -12.64 -25.85 5.48
C PHE A 219 -11.90 -26.04 4.14
N LEU A 220 -12.08 -27.20 3.51
CA LEU A 220 -11.52 -27.48 2.20
C LEU A 220 -12.23 -26.64 1.14
N LEU A 221 -11.45 -25.98 0.30
CA LEU A 221 -11.95 -25.09 -0.74
C LEU A 221 -11.94 -25.81 -2.11
N PRO A 222 -12.95 -25.62 -2.99
CA PRO A 222 -12.88 -26.04 -4.39
C PRO A 222 -11.77 -25.32 -5.17
N ASP A 223 -11.65 -25.64 -6.45
CA ASP A 223 -10.70 -24.98 -7.34
C ASP A 223 -10.85 -23.46 -7.30
N ARG A 224 -9.73 -22.76 -7.20
CA ARG A 224 -9.65 -21.30 -7.09
C ARG A 224 -10.35 -20.54 -8.24
N PHE A 225 -10.49 -21.14 -9.42
CA PHE A 225 -11.23 -20.55 -10.55
C PHE A 225 -12.75 -20.73 -10.44
N GLN A 226 -13.20 -21.71 -9.65
CA GLN A 226 -14.62 -21.92 -9.34
C GLN A 226 -15.12 -21.02 -8.21
N TYR A 227 -14.21 -20.39 -7.47
CA TYR A 227 -14.52 -19.29 -6.56
C TYR A 227 -14.98 -18.06 -7.37
N ALA A 228 -16.27 -17.89 -7.59
CA ALA A 228 -16.79 -16.53 -7.82
C ALA A 228 -16.70 -15.75 -6.51
N ILE A 229 -16.54 -14.41 -6.58
CA ILE A 229 -16.57 -13.51 -5.41
C ILE A 229 -17.85 -13.76 -4.56
N ASN A 230 -18.90 -14.29 -5.17
CA ASN A 230 -20.29 -14.21 -4.71
C ASN A 230 -20.67 -15.01 -3.46
N GLU A 231 -20.02 -16.15 -3.15
CA GLU A 231 -20.57 -17.05 -2.12
C GLU A 231 -20.00 -16.86 -0.71
N ILE A 232 -18.75 -16.40 -0.57
CA ILE A 232 -18.09 -16.21 0.73
C ILE A 232 -17.40 -14.83 0.82
N PHE A 233 -16.89 -14.33 -0.31
CA PHE A 233 -16.09 -13.10 -0.35
C PHE A 233 -16.96 -11.84 -0.45
N LEU A 234 -18.08 -11.88 -1.18
CA LEU A 234 -18.99 -10.74 -1.38
C LEU A 234 -19.66 -10.27 -0.08
N PRO A 235 -20.17 -11.15 0.81
CA PRO A 235 -20.67 -10.72 2.11
C PRO A 235 -19.60 -10.01 2.96
N TRP A 236 -18.34 -10.46 2.86
CA TRP A 236 -17.21 -9.83 3.55
C TRP A 236 -16.83 -8.48 2.93
N VAL A 237 -16.81 -8.36 1.59
CA VAL A 237 -16.58 -7.09 0.88
C VAL A 237 -17.71 -6.09 1.16
N GLU A 238 -18.97 -6.53 1.16
CA GLU A 238 -20.13 -5.70 1.51
C GLU A 238 -20.08 -5.23 2.96
N TRP A 239 -19.68 -6.11 3.88
CA TRP A 239 -19.46 -5.75 5.27
C TRP A 239 -18.34 -4.72 5.42
N LEU A 240 -17.20 -4.91 4.73
CA LEU A 240 -16.10 -3.95 4.76
C LEU A 240 -16.55 -2.58 4.23
N HIS A 241 -17.31 -2.56 3.13
CA HIS A 241 -17.84 -1.33 2.57
C HIS A 241 -18.70 -0.57 3.58
N LYS A 242 -19.63 -1.27 4.25
CA LYS A 242 -20.48 -0.69 5.32
C LYS A 242 -19.66 -0.20 6.52
N PHE A 243 -18.67 -0.98 6.93
CA PHE A 243 -17.76 -0.65 8.02
C PHE A 243 -16.98 0.64 7.73
N LEU A 244 -16.40 0.76 6.54
CA LEU A 244 -15.64 1.94 6.10
C LEU A 244 -16.51 3.21 6.04
N LEU A 245 -17.75 3.12 5.54
CA LEU A 245 -18.67 4.25 5.47
C LEU A 245 -18.99 4.81 6.87
N ASN A 246 -19.20 3.95 7.85
CA ASN A 246 -19.50 4.35 9.23
C ASN A 246 -18.28 5.01 9.92
N MET A 247 -17.07 4.56 9.60
CA MET A 247 -15.83 4.99 10.25
C MET A 247 -15.29 6.32 9.71
N MET A 248 -15.47 6.58 8.41
CA MET A 248 -14.93 7.77 7.75
C MET A 248 -15.90 8.95 7.69
N ASN A 249 -17.12 8.80 8.24
CA ASN A 249 -18.15 9.85 8.26
C ASN A 249 -18.46 10.41 6.85
N VAL A 250 -18.31 9.58 5.83
CA VAL A 250 -18.54 9.96 4.43
C VAL A 250 -20.05 9.82 4.15
N PRO A 251 -20.76 10.90 3.79
CA PRO A 251 -22.18 10.82 3.48
C PRO A 251 -22.43 9.88 2.30
N MET A 252 -23.45 9.05 2.43
CA MET A 252 -23.88 8.10 1.39
C MET A 252 -24.38 8.89 0.18
N SER A 253 -23.53 9.11 -0.82
CA SER A 253 -23.96 9.48 -2.17
C SER A 253 -23.73 8.29 -3.08
N MET A 254 -24.72 7.39 -3.15
CA MET A 254 -24.82 6.48 -4.30
C MET A 254 -25.37 7.28 -5.49
N PRO A 255 -24.85 7.06 -6.72
CA PRO A 255 -25.62 7.36 -7.93
C PRO A 255 -26.83 6.44 -8.08
#